data_AF-A0A538SDF4-F1
#
_entry.id   AF-A0A538SDF4-F1
#
_cell.length_a   1.000
_cell.length_b   1.000
_cell.length_c   1.000
_cell.angle_alpha   90.00
_cell.angle_beta   90.00
_cell.angle_gamma   90.00
#
_symmetry.space_group_name_H-M   'P 1'
#
loop_
_entity.id
_entity.type
_entity.pdbx_description
1 polymer ?
#
loop_
_entity_poly.entity_id
_entity_poly.type
_entity_poly.pdbx_seq_one_letter_code
_entity_poly.pdbx_strand_id
1 'polypeptide(L)'
;MTRQRPLRAVVWAIAFCCLGLPAFVSAADLKIGFIDSERIFAEYPGTQEAQRSFNREVQDLTKTAKEKKAEIDDLQRKLDAQGPMLSEAKRDEQNQALQKKIADYETFVQKNWGPQGEVSKMNERFLKPIVDRVHKIVRP
;
A
#
# COMPACT_ATOMS: atom_id res chain seq x y z
N MET A 1 -38.81 -58.95 -6.78
CA MET A 1 -37.39 -59.05 -7.17
C MET A 1 -36.89 -57.63 -7.48
N THR A 2 -36.38 -56.90 -6.49
CA THR A 2 -34.95 -56.72 -6.11
C THR A 2 -34.09 -55.90 -7.08
N ARG A 3 -33.70 -54.72 -6.57
CA ARG A 3 -32.47 -53.93 -6.81
C ARG A 3 -32.16 -53.50 -8.24
N GLN A 4 -32.06 -52.19 -8.45
CA GLN A 4 -30.76 -51.52 -8.67
C GLN A 4 -30.88 -50.02 -8.36
N ARG A 5 -30.02 -49.52 -7.46
CA ARG A 5 -29.71 -48.09 -7.27
C ARG A 5 -28.49 -47.77 -8.15
N PRO A 6 -28.38 -46.55 -8.68
CA PRO A 6 -27.07 -45.92 -8.65
C PRO A 6 -27.16 -44.50 -8.08
N LEU A 7 -27.38 -44.41 -6.77
CA LEU A 7 -27.17 -43.22 -5.93
C LEU A 7 -25.70 -42.75 -5.88
N ARG A 8 -24.81 -43.34 -6.70
CA ARG A 8 -23.38 -43.06 -6.76
C ARG A 8 -23.01 -41.96 -7.76
N ALA A 9 -23.90 -41.62 -8.70
CA ALA A 9 -23.63 -40.58 -9.70
C ALA A 9 -23.74 -39.15 -9.15
N VAL A 10 -24.55 -38.94 -8.11
CA VAL A 10 -24.76 -37.58 -7.55
C VAL A 10 -23.62 -37.15 -6.63
N VAL A 11 -22.90 -38.11 -6.01
CA VAL A 11 -21.80 -37.80 -5.09
C VAL A 11 -20.55 -37.28 -5.82
N TRP A 12 -20.38 -37.61 -7.11
CA TRP A 12 -19.26 -37.11 -7.91
C TRP A 12 -19.48 -35.70 -8.47
N ALA A 13 -20.72 -35.20 -8.49
CA ALA A 13 -21.03 -33.86 -9.02
C ALA A 13 -20.78 -32.72 -8.02
N ILE A 14 -20.59 -33.02 -6.73
CA ILE A 14 -20.34 -32.01 -5.69
C ILE A 14 -18.83 -31.87 -5.39
N ALA A 15 -18.01 -32.86 -5.73
CA ALA A 15 -16.57 -32.84 -5.48
C ALA A 15 -15.75 -32.02 -6.50
N PHE A 16 -16.36 -31.55 -7.59
CA PHE A 16 -15.66 -30.81 -8.66
C PHE A 16 -15.87 -29.28 -8.62
N CYS A 17 -16.47 -28.75 -7.56
CA CYS A 17 -16.73 -27.31 -7.39
C CYS A 17 -15.85 -26.67 -6.29
N CYS A 18 -14.61 -27.14 -6.13
CA CYS A 18 -13.65 -26.59 -5.15
C CYS A 18 -12.26 -26.32 -5.72
N LEU A 19 -12.06 -26.39 -7.04
CA LEU A 19 -10.76 -26.17 -7.67
C LEU A 19 -10.82 -25.00 -8.64
N GLY A 20 -10.26 -23.87 -8.23
CA GLY A 20 -9.82 -22.82 -9.15
C GLY A 20 -10.54 -21.48 -9.02
N LEU A 21 -10.55 -20.88 -7.83
CA LEU A 21 -10.57 -19.42 -7.74
C LEU A 21 -9.13 -18.95 -7.54
N PRO A 22 -8.42 -18.49 -8.59
CA PRO A 22 -7.23 -17.69 -8.36
C PRO A 22 -7.71 -16.42 -7.65
N ALA A 23 -7.36 -16.29 -6.37
CA ALA A 23 -7.47 -15.03 -5.66
C ALA A 23 -6.62 -14.02 -6.44
N PHE A 24 -7.27 -13.18 -7.25
CA PHE A 24 -6.68 -11.96 -7.77
C PHE A 24 -6.43 -11.07 -6.56
N VAL A 25 -5.26 -11.24 -5.94
CA VAL A 25 -4.65 -10.22 -5.11
C VAL A 25 -4.36 -9.08 -6.07
N SER A 26 -5.30 -8.14 -6.18
CA SER A 26 -5.02 -6.85 -6.78
C SER A 26 -3.95 -6.22 -5.88
N ALA A 27 -2.70 -6.30 -6.33
CA ALA A 27 -1.66 -5.39 -5.89
C ALA A 27 -2.17 -4.00 -6.27
N ALA A 28 -2.85 -3.35 -5.33
CA ALA A 28 -3.20 -1.95 -5.45
C ALA A 28 -1.88 -1.22 -5.54
N ASP A 29 -1.47 -0.92 -6.78
CA ASP A 29 -0.42 0.02 -7.08
C ASP A 29 -0.81 1.30 -6.35
N LEU A 30 -0.14 1.50 -5.21
CA LEU A 30 -0.46 2.55 -4.25
C LEU A 30 -0.07 3.84 -4.97
N LYS A 31 -1.02 4.37 -5.75
CA LYS A 31 -0.96 5.69 -6.35
C LYS A 31 -0.93 6.67 -5.20
N ILE A 32 0.27 6.88 -4.69
CA ILE A 32 0.57 7.86 -3.66
C ILE A 32 -0.03 9.18 -4.17
N GLY A 33 -0.95 9.74 -3.39
CA GLY A 33 -1.83 10.86 -3.74
C GLY A 33 -1.13 12.21 -3.96
N PHE A 34 -0.17 12.27 -4.88
CA PHE A 34 0.43 13.50 -5.36
C PHE A 34 -0.48 14.24 -6.35
N ILE A 35 -1.33 13.51 -7.09
CA ILE A 35 -2.14 14.05 -8.18
C ILE A 35 -3.24 14.99 -7.66
N ASP A 36 -3.85 14.68 -6.51
CA ASP A 36 -4.97 15.48 -5.98
C ASP A 36 -4.51 16.83 -5.41
N SER A 37 -3.37 16.87 -4.74
CA SER A 37 -2.87 18.10 -4.13
C SER A 37 -2.40 19.10 -5.19
N GLU A 38 -1.68 18.69 -6.23
CA GLU A 38 -1.21 19.61 -7.29
C GLU A 38 -2.34 20.42 -7.94
N ARG A 39 -3.49 19.77 -8.21
CA ARG A 39 -4.64 20.43 -8.83
C ARG A 39 -5.24 21.51 -7.94
N ILE A 40 -5.34 21.24 -6.64
CA ILE A 40 -5.88 22.20 -5.65
C ILE A 40 -4.95 23.41 -5.54
N PHE A 41 -3.63 23.21 -5.48
CA PHE A 41 -2.69 24.34 -5.39
C PHE A 41 -2.58 25.15 -6.69
N ALA A 42 -2.84 24.55 -7.85
CA ALA A 42 -2.87 25.25 -9.14
C ALA A 42 -4.06 26.21 -9.27
N GLU A 43 -5.19 25.91 -8.62
CA GLU A 43 -6.41 26.74 -8.67
C GLU A 43 -6.33 27.98 -7.77
N TYR A 44 -5.38 28.06 -6.82
CA TYR A 44 -5.29 29.15 -5.85
C TYR A 44 -3.95 29.91 -5.89
N PRO A 45 -3.85 31.05 -6.61
CA PRO A 45 -2.67 31.91 -6.58
C PRO A 45 -2.48 32.55 -5.19
N GLY A 46 -1.29 32.41 -4.61
CA GLY A 46 -0.96 32.87 -3.24
C GLY A 46 -0.69 31.76 -2.22
N THR A 47 -0.69 30.50 -2.67
CA THR A 47 -0.52 29.31 -1.83
C THR A 47 0.84 28.62 -2.00
N GLN A 48 1.73 29.21 -2.80
CA GLN A 48 3.03 28.62 -3.16
C GLN A 48 3.90 28.22 -1.96
N GLU A 49 3.84 28.95 -0.85
CA GLU A 49 4.61 28.62 0.35
C GLU A 49 4.07 27.38 1.06
N ALA A 50 2.73 27.31 1.25
CA ALA A 50 2.07 26.12 1.79
C ALA A 50 2.29 24.91 0.86
N GLN A 51 2.25 25.12 -0.46
CA GLN A 51 2.50 24.08 -1.45
C GLN A 51 3.94 23.56 -1.39
N ARG A 52 4.93 24.46 -1.25
CA ARG A 52 6.34 24.06 -1.09
C ARG A 52 6.55 23.25 0.19
N SER A 53 5.95 23.66 1.31
CA SER A 53 6.06 22.94 2.58
C SER A 53 5.40 21.57 2.51
N PHE A 54 4.19 21.48 1.97
CA PHE A 54 3.49 20.21 1.75
C PHE A 54 4.32 19.26 0.87
N ASN A 55 4.77 19.73 -0.30
CA ASN A 55 5.56 18.91 -1.21
C ASN A 55 6.85 18.40 -0.58
N ARG A 56 7.52 19.22 0.23
CA ARG A 56 8.74 18.82 0.94
C ARG A 56 8.47 17.68 1.93
N GLU A 57 7.45 17.81 2.77
CA GLU A 57 7.10 16.77 3.73
C GLU A 57 6.68 15.46 3.05
N VAL A 58 5.86 15.52 1.98
CA VAL A 58 5.49 14.32 1.22
C VAL A 58 6.70 13.71 0.50
N GLN A 59 7.63 14.52 0.00
CA GLN A 59 8.88 14.06 -0.61
C GLN A 59 9.76 13.32 0.41
N ASP A 60 9.89 13.82 1.64
CA ASP A 60 10.66 13.18 2.70
C ASP A 60 10.05 11.82 3.10
N LEU A 61 8.73 11.75 3.22
CA LEU A 61 8.01 10.49 3.46
C LEU A 61 8.23 9.50 2.31
N THR A 62 8.13 9.98 1.07
CA THR A 62 8.33 9.16 -0.13
C THR A 62 9.75 8.62 -0.22
N LYS A 63 10.74 9.44 0.13
CA LYS A 63 12.14 9.02 0.20
C LYS A 63 12.33 7.91 1.23
N THR A 64 11.77 8.09 2.43
CA THR A 64 11.81 7.08 3.50
C THR A 64 11.15 5.76 3.07
N ALA A 65 10.01 5.84 2.38
CA ALA A 65 9.34 4.65 1.83
C ALA A 65 10.22 3.92 0.80
N LYS A 66 10.86 4.66 -0.11
CA LYS A 66 11.76 4.10 -1.13
C LYS A 66 12.98 3.42 -0.50
N GLU A 67 13.57 4.02 0.52
CA GLU A 67 14.71 3.43 1.25
C GLU A 67 14.32 2.11 1.90
N LYS A 68 13.18 2.07 2.61
CA LYS A 68 12.66 0.83 3.22
C LYS A 68 12.38 -0.26 2.19
N LYS A 69 11.79 0.11 1.05
CA LYS A 69 11.54 -0.83 -0.05
C LYS A 69 12.85 -1.36 -0.65
N ALA A 70 13.85 -0.49 -0.85
CA ALA A 70 15.15 -0.90 -1.36
C ALA A 70 15.87 -1.87 -0.42
N GLU A 71 15.74 -1.70 0.91
CA GLU A 71 16.26 -2.65 1.89
C GLU A 71 15.57 -4.02 1.80
N ILE A 72 14.25 -4.05 1.61
CA ILE A 72 13.48 -5.29 1.42
C ILE A 72 13.97 -6.00 0.15
N ASP A 73 14.02 -5.29 -0.98
CA ASP A 73 14.44 -5.84 -2.26
C ASP A 73 15.89 -6.37 -2.19
N ASP A 74 16.79 -5.68 -1.50
CA ASP A 74 18.16 -6.12 -1.31
C ASP A 74 18.27 -7.40 -0.48
N LEU A 75 17.53 -7.47 0.62
CA LEU A 75 17.52 -8.64 1.50
C LEU A 75 16.89 -9.85 0.80
N GLN A 76 15.85 -9.62 0.00
CA GLN A 76 15.22 -10.65 -0.82
C GLN A 76 16.19 -11.18 -1.89
N ARG A 77 16.88 -10.30 -2.63
CA ARG A 77 17.93 -10.70 -3.58
C ARG A 77 19.05 -11.50 -2.92
N LYS A 78 19.48 -11.11 -1.71
CA LYS A 78 20.50 -11.83 -0.94
C LYS A 78 20.03 -13.24 -0.56
N LEU A 79 18.79 -13.37 -0.11
CA LEU A 79 18.18 -14.67 0.20
C LEU A 79 18.05 -15.55 -1.03
N ASP A 80 17.68 -14.99 -2.18
CA ASP A 80 17.57 -15.77 -3.42
C ASP A 80 18.95 -16.26 -3.90
N ALA A 81 19.97 -15.40 -3.82
CA ALA A 81 21.32 -15.74 -4.28
C ALA A 81 22.10 -16.66 -3.31
N GLN A 82 22.03 -16.38 -2.00
CA GLN A 82 22.84 -17.05 -0.98
C GLN A 82 22.05 -18.07 -0.17
N GLY A 83 20.72 -17.98 -0.16
CA GLY A 83 19.84 -18.88 0.59
C GLY A 83 20.10 -20.36 0.35
N PRO A 84 20.34 -20.85 -0.88
CA PRO A 84 20.68 -22.26 -1.12
C PRO A 84 21.95 -22.73 -0.40
N MET A 85 22.85 -21.82 -0.05
CA MET A 85 24.11 -22.11 0.64
C MET A 85 24.01 -21.93 2.17
N LEU A 86 22.91 -21.36 2.67
CA LEU A 86 22.68 -21.14 4.09
C LEU A 86 22.07 -22.39 4.76
N SER A 87 22.37 -22.58 6.05
CA SER A 87 21.66 -23.56 6.87
C SER A 87 20.19 -23.17 7.03
N GLU A 88 19.32 -24.15 7.24
CA GLU A 88 17.88 -23.94 7.40
C GLU A 88 17.56 -22.89 8.48
N ALA A 89 18.18 -23.00 9.66
CA ALA A 89 18.02 -22.03 10.74
C ALA A 89 18.43 -20.60 10.33
N LYS A 90 19.50 -20.43 9.53
CA LYS A 90 19.94 -19.12 9.05
C LYS A 90 19.03 -18.55 7.97
N ARG A 91 18.50 -19.41 7.10
CA ARG A 91 17.47 -19.02 6.10
C ARG A 91 16.20 -18.56 6.80
N ASP A 92 15.75 -19.27 7.83
CA ASP A 92 14.55 -18.92 8.56
C ASP A 92 14.69 -17.60 9.32
N GLU A 93 15.84 -17.37 9.97
CA GLU A 93 16.16 -16.09 10.61
C GLU A 93 16.07 -14.92 9.61
N GLN A 94 16.66 -15.08 8.42
CA GLN A 94 16.63 -14.08 7.35
C GLN A 94 15.22 -13.88 6.78
N ASN A 95 14.46 -14.96 6.58
CA ASN A 95 13.06 -14.90 6.13
C ASN A 95 12.18 -14.16 7.15
N GLN A 96 12.35 -14.43 8.44
CA GLN A 96 11.63 -13.69 9.49
C GLN A 96 12.00 -12.20 9.49
N ALA A 97 13.29 -11.88 9.30
CA ALA A 97 13.74 -10.50 9.18
C ALA A 97 13.12 -9.80 7.94
N LEU A 98 13.03 -10.51 6.81
CA LEU A 98 12.37 -10.03 5.59
C LEU A 98 10.89 -9.72 5.85
N GLN A 99 10.16 -10.69 6.43
CA GLN A 99 8.74 -10.53 6.75
C GLN A 99 8.49 -9.36 7.69
N LYS A 100 9.36 -9.19 8.70
CA LYS A 100 9.29 -8.03 9.59
C LYS A 100 9.48 -6.71 8.85
N LYS A 101 10.48 -6.62 7.96
CA LYS A 101 10.70 -5.40 7.16
C LYS A 101 9.53 -5.09 6.23
N ILE A 102 8.92 -6.11 5.63
CA ILE A 102 7.72 -5.96 4.80
C ILE A 102 6.56 -5.41 5.63
N ALA A 103 6.27 -6.01 6.79
CA ALA A 103 5.21 -5.55 7.68
C ALA A 103 5.47 -4.11 8.18
N ASP A 104 6.72 -3.76 8.50
CA ASP A 104 7.12 -2.40 8.88
C ASP A 104 6.90 -1.40 7.73
N TYR A 105 7.21 -1.80 6.49
CA TYR A 105 6.95 -0.98 5.29
C TYR A 105 5.45 -0.78 5.06
N GLU A 106 4.65 -1.84 5.12
CA GLU A 106 3.19 -1.76 4.98
C GLU A 106 2.57 -0.87 6.05
N THR A 107 3.00 -1.03 7.31
CA THR A 107 2.56 -0.18 8.42
C THR A 107 2.96 1.27 8.19
N PHE A 108 4.19 1.52 7.71
CA PHE A 108 4.64 2.87 7.36
C PHE A 108 3.77 3.46 6.25
N VAL A 109 3.47 2.69 5.20
CA VAL A 109 2.65 3.16 4.09
C VAL A 109 1.23 3.46 4.57
N GLN A 110 0.62 2.58 5.34
CA GLN A 110 -0.73 2.78 5.88
C GLN A 110 -0.79 3.96 6.85
N LYS A 111 0.23 4.16 7.69
CA LYS A 111 0.29 5.29 8.63
C LYS A 111 0.39 6.64 7.92
N ASN A 112 1.09 6.71 6.79
CA ASN A 112 1.33 7.97 6.09
C ASN A 112 0.29 8.25 4.99
N TRP A 113 -0.09 7.23 4.21
CA TRP A 113 -1.00 7.34 3.05
C TRP A 113 -2.33 6.60 3.22
N GLY A 114 -2.61 6.03 4.40
CA GLY A 114 -3.92 5.45 4.68
C GLY A 114 -5.03 6.52 4.77
N PRO A 115 -6.30 6.10 4.93
CA PRO A 115 -7.45 7.01 4.96
C PRO A 115 -7.36 8.10 6.03
N GLN A 116 -6.71 7.82 7.16
CA GLN A 116 -6.44 8.78 8.25
C GLN A 116 -4.94 9.06 8.40
N GLY A 117 -4.18 8.87 7.32
CA GLY A 117 -2.74 8.97 7.32
C GLY A 117 -2.24 10.40 7.47
N GLU A 118 -0.95 10.54 7.77
CA GLU A 118 -0.32 11.85 7.94
C GLU A 118 -0.49 12.77 6.72
N VAL A 119 -0.45 12.24 5.50
CA VAL A 119 -0.65 13.06 4.28
C VAL A 119 -2.07 13.63 4.21
N SER A 120 -3.08 12.88 4.66
CA SER A 120 -4.47 13.36 4.73
C SER A 120 -4.60 14.52 5.74
N LYS A 121 -3.99 14.37 6.92
CA LYS A 121 -3.94 15.42 7.95
C LYS A 121 -3.18 16.66 7.47
N MET A 122 -2.07 16.46 6.75
CA MET A 122 -1.30 17.54 6.14
C MET A 122 -2.16 18.29 5.12
N ASN A 123 -2.86 17.59 4.24
CA ASN A 123 -3.81 18.22 3.31
C ASN A 123 -4.80 19.10 4.06
N GLU A 124 -5.45 18.61 5.12
CA GLU A 124 -6.35 19.46 5.91
C GLU A 124 -5.67 20.68 6.53
N ARG A 125 -4.46 20.52 7.08
CA ARG A 125 -3.70 21.61 7.73
C ARG A 125 -3.26 22.68 6.76
N PHE A 126 -2.77 22.29 5.58
CA PHE A 126 -2.27 23.22 4.57
C PHE A 126 -3.42 23.82 3.75
N LEU A 127 -4.52 23.09 3.52
CA LEU A 127 -5.66 23.56 2.73
C LEU A 127 -6.67 24.40 3.52
N LYS A 128 -6.94 24.13 4.80
CA LYS A 128 -7.86 24.95 5.63
C LYS A 128 -7.58 26.46 5.57
N PRO A 129 -6.35 26.95 5.84
CA PRO A 129 -6.07 28.38 5.82
C PRO A 129 -6.18 29.00 4.42
N ILE A 130 -6.02 28.18 3.37
CA ILE A 130 -6.18 28.60 1.98
C ILE A 130 -7.67 28.85 1.70
N VAL A 131 -8.52 27.87 2.03
CA VAL A 131 -9.99 27.96 1.84
C VAL A 131 -10.57 29.14 2.62
N ASP A 132 -10.15 29.33 3.88
CA ASP A 132 -10.62 30.44 4.72
C ASP A 132 -10.25 31.82 4.13
N ARG A 133 -9.05 31.95 3.57
CA ARG A 133 -8.61 33.20 2.93
C ARG A 133 -9.39 33.48 1.64
N VAL A 134 -9.69 32.45 0.84
CA VAL A 134 -10.50 32.57 -0.38
C VAL A 134 -11.94 32.97 -0.05
N HIS A 135 -12.56 32.33 0.95
CA HIS A 135 -13.92 32.66 1.38
C HIS A 135 -14.05 34.10 1.88
N LYS A 136 -12.98 34.68 2.44
CA LYS A 136 -12.95 36.07 2.89
C LYS A 136 -12.81 37.09 1.75
N ILE A 137 -12.33 36.67 0.57
CA ILE A 137 -12.16 37.53 -0.61
C ILE A 137 -13.39 37.46 -1.53
N VAL A 138 -14.05 36.31 -1.59
CA VAL A 138 -15.20 36.06 -2.50
C VAL A 138 -16.54 36.54 -1.92
N ARG A 139 -16.63 36.81 -0.61
CA ARG A 139 -17.85 37.34 0.01
C ARG A 139 -17.68 38.83 0.31
N PRO A 140 -18.31 39.75 -0.46
CA PRO A 140 -18.42 41.16 -0.09
C PRO A 140 -19.27 41.37 1.17
#